data_AF-A0A7C3J8R1-F1
#
_entry.id   AF-A0A7C3J8R1-F1
#
_cell.length_a   1.000
_cell.length_b   1.000
_cell.length_c   1.000
_cell.angle_alpha   90.00
_cell.angle_beta   90.00
_cell.angle_gamma   90.00
#
_symmetry.space_group_name_H-M   'P 1'
#
loop_
_entity.id
_entity.type
_entity.pdbx_description
1 polymer ?
#
loop_
_entity_poly.entity_id
_entity_poly.type
_entity_poly.pdbx_seq_one_letter_code
_entity_poly.pdbx_strand_id
1 'polypeptide(L)'
;MYTFEIVLTSTVLAAFALLLLLAVLRLRSKQAAVFLLMLFAGFGLLSTLSRLLNVLAVSGLPDPTHTLLNEFSLLALMLSFGGLSLTFLKKQKNVIIAYWSGMLVILLLWSASTFNWPLLAQWWSGFDAALTFSILGWLGPILTVFATLTSEFKKQQSAKHRNRLRYWLIAATLLSASGLIRFINPDVFYWTGLPFIAAGALLAGYVVLSYHTPDLNLFVGWVLYNLGLTGAIAAFFYFSLALTVIISRNAPNLVTFLWSIIMAILLALTMPVTQQFLNQLLNRV
;
A
#
# COMPACT_ATOMS: atom_id res chain seq x y z
N MET A 1 -18.78 5.37 -13.79
CA MET A 1 -17.33 5.05 -13.80
C MET A 1 -16.69 5.25 -12.42
N TYR A 2 -17.02 6.31 -11.68
CA TYR A 2 -16.48 6.58 -10.32
C TYR A 2 -16.66 5.46 -9.29
N THR A 3 -17.71 4.63 -9.39
CA THR A 3 -18.01 3.61 -8.38
C THR A 3 -16.91 2.54 -8.26
N PHE A 4 -16.31 2.10 -9.37
CA PHE A 4 -15.22 1.12 -9.32
C PHE A 4 -13.94 1.72 -8.74
N GLU A 5 -13.59 2.95 -9.14
CA GLU A 5 -12.40 3.63 -8.65
C GLU A 5 -12.47 3.89 -7.15
N ILE A 6 -13.64 4.27 -6.63
CA ILE A 6 -13.88 4.40 -5.18
C ILE A 6 -13.64 3.07 -4.48
N VAL A 7 -14.28 1.98 -4.95
CA VAL A 7 -14.11 0.64 -4.36
C VAL A 7 -12.64 0.20 -4.36
N LEU A 8 -11.94 0.41 -5.48
CA LEU A 8 -10.53 0.08 -5.62
C LEU A 8 -9.66 0.88 -4.63
N THR A 9 -9.84 2.20 -4.60
CA THR A 9 -9.07 3.11 -3.75
C THR A 9 -9.33 2.82 -2.27
N SER A 10 -10.58 2.55 -1.88
CA SER A 10 -10.95 2.13 -0.52
C SER A 10 -10.33 0.78 -0.14
N THR A 11 -10.26 -0.17 -1.08
CA THR A 11 -9.61 -1.47 -0.84
C THR A 11 -8.12 -1.31 -0.62
N VAL A 12 -7.45 -0.49 -1.43
CA VAL A 12 -6.02 -0.20 -1.26
C VAL A 12 -5.75 0.58 0.02
N LEU A 13 -6.62 1.54 0.37
CA LEU A 13 -6.55 2.26 1.64
C LEU A 13 -6.62 1.29 2.84
N ALA A 14 -7.56 0.33 2.81
CA ALA A 14 -7.69 -0.70 3.84
C ALA A 14 -6.43 -1.59 3.92
N ALA A 15 -5.84 -1.95 2.79
CA ALA A 15 -4.60 -2.72 2.75
C ALA A 15 -3.43 -1.97 3.41
N PHE A 16 -3.27 -0.67 3.13
CA PHE A 16 -2.25 0.16 3.78
C PHE A 16 -2.55 0.39 5.27
N ALA A 17 -3.80 0.58 5.66
CA ALA A 17 -4.21 0.70 7.06
C ALA A 17 -3.89 -0.56 7.86
N LEU A 18 -4.20 -1.73 7.30
CA LEU A 18 -3.84 -3.02 7.90
C LEU A 18 -2.32 -3.16 8.04
N LEU A 19 -1.57 -2.85 6.98
CA LEU A 19 -0.11 -2.95 7.00
C LEU A 19 0.49 -2.01 8.06
N LEU A 20 -0.02 -0.79 8.17
CA LEU A 20 0.38 0.19 9.17
C LEU A 20 0.10 -0.31 10.59
N LEU A 21 -1.11 -0.85 10.83
CA LEU A 21 -1.47 -1.43 12.12
C LEU A 21 -0.53 -2.58 12.52
N LEU A 22 -0.23 -3.49 11.58
CA LEU A 22 0.73 -4.59 11.81
C LEU A 22 2.14 -4.07 12.11
N ALA A 23 2.58 -3.00 11.42
CA ALA A 23 3.88 -2.36 11.68
C ALA A 23 3.92 -1.67 13.05
N VAL A 24 2.85 -0.98 13.45
CA VAL A 24 2.71 -0.31 14.77
C VAL A 24 2.76 -1.32 15.91
N LEU A 25 2.01 -2.43 15.81
CA LEU A 25 2.05 -3.49 16.82
C LEU A 25 3.48 -4.05 17.01
N ARG A 26 4.32 -3.95 15.98
CA ARG A 26 5.72 -4.37 15.99
C ARG A 26 6.73 -3.29 16.34
N LEU A 27 6.32 -2.05 16.57
CA LEU A 27 7.25 -0.97 16.89
C LEU A 27 8.09 -1.28 18.16
N ARG A 28 7.53 -2.08 19.07
CA ARG A 28 8.21 -2.59 20.28
C ARG A 28 9.49 -3.40 19.98
N SER A 29 9.62 -3.98 18.78
CA SER A 29 10.81 -4.74 18.38
C SER A 29 12.07 -3.89 18.17
N LYS A 30 11.96 -2.55 18.16
CA LYS A 30 13.06 -1.59 17.95
C LYS A 30 13.89 -1.83 16.68
N GLN A 31 13.33 -2.53 15.69
CA GLN A 31 14.00 -2.79 14.43
C GLN A 31 13.76 -1.65 13.44
N ALA A 32 14.85 -1.07 12.90
CA ALA A 32 14.78 0.02 11.95
C ALA A 32 13.92 -0.29 10.71
N ALA A 33 13.94 -1.55 10.23
CA ALA A 33 13.12 -1.98 9.10
C ALA A 33 11.60 -1.90 9.38
N VAL A 34 11.17 -2.14 10.63
CA VAL A 34 9.75 -2.02 11.01
C VAL A 34 9.32 -0.56 11.05
N PHE A 35 10.19 0.34 11.55
CA PHE A 35 9.93 1.78 11.51
C PHE A 35 9.82 2.30 10.07
N LEU A 36 10.71 1.87 9.18
CA LEU A 36 10.63 2.26 7.76
C LEU A 36 9.42 1.65 7.04
N LEU A 37 8.98 0.45 7.44
CA LEU A 37 7.74 -0.13 6.95
C LEU A 37 6.53 0.69 7.40
N MET A 38 6.55 1.23 8.61
CA MET A 38 5.50 2.14 9.11
C MET A 38 5.46 3.44 8.30
N LEU A 39 6.60 4.07 8.02
CA LEU A 39 6.65 5.25 7.15
C LEU A 39 6.15 4.94 5.75
N PHE A 40 6.63 3.85 5.16
CA PHE A 40 6.19 3.38 3.85
C PHE A 40 4.67 3.16 3.81
N ALA A 41 4.12 2.41 4.77
CA ALA A 41 2.68 2.18 4.86
C ALA A 41 1.89 3.46 5.12
N GLY A 42 2.41 4.36 5.96
CA GLY A 42 1.82 5.65 6.28
C GLY A 42 1.70 6.56 5.07
N PHE A 43 2.74 6.69 4.26
CA PHE A 43 2.68 7.46 3.00
C PHE A 43 1.73 6.84 1.97
N GLY A 44 1.64 5.50 1.91
CA GLY A 44 0.68 4.81 1.05
C GLY A 44 -0.77 5.06 1.47
N LEU A 45 -1.03 5.05 2.79
CA LEU A 45 -2.32 5.42 3.38
C LEU A 45 -2.64 6.88 3.06
N LEU A 46 -1.68 7.79 3.23
CA LEU A 46 -1.89 9.22 3.00
C LEU A 46 -2.19 9.53 1.52
N SER A 47 -1.46 8.90 0.59
CA SER A 47 -1.74 8.99 -0.85
C SER A 47 -3.15 8.48 -1.18
N THR A 48 -3.49 7.26 -0.75
CA THR A 48 -4.77 6.63 -1.09
C THR A 48 -5.95 7.37 -0.45
N LEU A 49 -5.80 7.90 0.76
CA LEU A 49 -6.78 8.77 1.39
C LEU A 49 -6.94 10.08 0.60
N SER A 50 -5.84 10.71 0.18
CA SER A 50 -5.88 11.94 -0.61
C SER A 50 -6.58 11.72 -1.96
N ARG A 51 -6.33 10.58 -2.62
CA ARG A 51 -7.05 10.20 -3.85
C ARG A 51 -8.54 9.99 -3.59
N LEU A 52 -8.89 9.27 -2.52
CA LEU A 52 -10.28 8.99 -2.18
C LEU A 52 -11.05 10.29 -1.91
N LEU A 53 -10.46 11.24 -1.18
CA LEU A 53 -11.05 12.56 -0.92
C LEU A 53 -11.28 13.36 -2.22
N ASN A 54 -10.32 13.29 -3.14
CA ASN A 54 -10.42 13.93 -4.46
C ASN A 54 -11.57 13.32 -5.29
N VAL A 55 -11.65 11.98 -5.37
CA VAL A 55 -12.71 11.28 -6.13
C VAL A 55 -14.10 11.49 -5.52
N LEU A 56 -14.19 11.62 -4.20
CA LEU A 56 -15.46 11.87 -3.50
C LEU A 56 -15.88 13.36 -3.52
N ALA A 57 -15.07 14.25 -4.09
CA ALA A 57 -15.32 15.69 -4.16
C ALA A 57 -15.76 16.28 -2.82
N VAL A 58 -15.09 15.87 -1.73
CA VAL A 58 -15.44 16.32 -0.37
C VAL A 58 -15.20 17.83 -0.27
N SER A 59 -16.29 18.59 -0.20
CA SER A 59 -16.27 20.04 -0.14
C SER A 59 -15.68 20.52 1.20
N GLY A 60 -14.54 21.21 1.15
CA GLY A 60 -13.93 21.81 2.35
C GLY A 60 -12.42 22.06 2.28
N LEU A 61 -11.71 21.45 1.33
CA LEU A 61 -10.28 21.66 1.08
C LEU A 61 -10.08 22.08 -0.38
N PRO A 62 -9.15 23.02 -0.68
CA PRO A 62 -8.90 23.43 -2.06
C PRO A 62 -8.44 22.24 -2.92
N ASP A 63 -9.06 22.05 -4.09
CA ASP A 63 -8.69 21.04 -5.10
C ASP A 63 -7.17 20.87 -5.37
N PRO A 64 -6.34 21.94 -5.45
CA PRO A 64 -4.90 21.76 -5.65
C PRO A 64 -4.21 21.08 -4.45
N THR A 65 -4.72 21.25 -3.23
CA THR A 65 -4.08 20.70 -2.03
C THR A 65 -4.14 19.17 -2.00
N HIS A 66 -5.26 18.56 -2.39
CA HIS A 66 -5.40 17.10 -2.43
C HIS A 66 -4.50 16.45 -3.46
N THR A 67 -4.39 17.08 -4.64
CA THR A 67 -3.56 16.58 -5.73
C THR A 67 -2.09 16.66 -5.36
N LEU A 68 -1.64 17.81 -4.82
CA LEU A 68 -0.26 17.99 -4.37
C LEU A 68 0.11 17.05 -3.21
N LEU A 69 -0.80 16.85 -2.26
CA LEU A 69 -0.59 15.95 -1.14
C LEU A 69 -0.47 14.49 -1.59
N ASN A 70 -1.30 14.07 -2.55
CA ASN A 70 -1.20 12.74 -3.14
C ASN A 70 0.13 12.53 -3.88
N GLU A 71 0.55 13.51 -4.70
CA GLU A 71 1.80 13.46 -5.45
C GLU A 71 3.03 13.39 -4.54
N PHE A 72 3.06 14.23 -3.50
CA PHE A 72 4.09 14.19 -2.46
C PHE A 72 4.12 12.83 -1.76
N SER A 73 2.96 12.29 -1.41
CA SER A 73 2.84 11.02 -0.69
C SER A 73 3.31 9.84 -1.53
N LEU A 74 2.99 9.81 -2.83
CA LEU A 74 3.48 8.77 -3.75
C LEU A 74 5.01 8.83 -3.91
N LEU A 75 5.57 10.04 -3.96
CA LEU A 75 7.01 10.24 -4.02
C LEU A 75 7.69 9.77 -2.72
N ALA A 76 7.18 10.22 -1.57
CA ALA A 76 7.67 9.83 -0.26
C ALA A 76 7.52 8.33 0.02
N LEU A 77 6.45 7.70 -0.48
CA LEU A 77 6.23 6.26 -0.47
C LEU A 77 7.37 5.52 -1.18
N MET A 78 7.69 5.88 -2.43
CA MET A 78 8.76 5.19 -3.16
C MET A 78 10.15 5.43 -2.58
N LEU A 79 10.42 6.64 -2.12
CA LEU A 79 11.69 6.93 -1.46
C LEU A 79 11.81 6.16 -0.12
N SER A 80 10.71 6.03 0.63
CA SER A 80 10.67 5.17 1.83
C SER A 80 10.88 3.69 1.50
N PHE A 81 10.41 3.21 0.35
CA PHE A 81 10.65 1.83 -0.09
C PHE A 81 12.12 1.53 -0.36
N GLY A 82 12.86 2.45 -0.98
CA GLY A 82 14.29 2.29 -1.17
C GLY A 82 15.06 2.29 0.15
N GLY A 83 14.71 3.20 1.08
CA GLY A 83 15.28 3.23 2.43
C GLY A 83 14.98 1.95 3.22
N LEU A 84 13.73 1.46 3.14
CA LEU A 84 13.29 0.20 3.71
C LEU A 84 14.12 -0.96 3.18
N SER A 85 14.33 -1.01 1.85
CA SER A 85 15.11 -2.08 1.21
C SER A 85 16.57 -2.08 1.62
N LEU A 86 17.22 -0.90 1.69
CA LEU A 86 18.61 -0.80 2.17
C LEU A 86 18.75 -1.29 3.61
N THR A 87 17.79 -0.93 4.46
CA THR A 87 17.77 -1.33 5.87
C THR A 87 17.46 -2.81 6.03
N PHE A 88 16.50 -3.34 5.26
CA PHE A 88 16.15 -4.76 5.22
C PHE A 88 17.33 -5.63 4.78
N LEU A 89 18.06 -5.19 3.75
CA LEU A 89 19.28 -5.84 3.26
C LEU A 89 20.53 -5.55 4.12
N LYS A 90 20.37 -4.87 5.27
CA LYS A 90 21.43 -4.57 6.24
C LYS A 90 22.67 -3.91 5.61
N LYS A 91 22.45 -2.97 4.69
CA LYS A 91 23.56 -2.21 4.08
C LYS A 91 24.27 -1.34 5.13
N GLN A 92 25.50 -0.95 4.80
CA GLN A 92 26.33 -0.14 5.69
C GLN A 92 25.64 1.18 6.04
N LYS A 93 25.83 1.66 7.28
CA LYS A 93 25.22 2.89 7.80
C LYS A 93 25.47 4.10 6.89
N ASN A 94 26.67 4.23 6.33
CA ASN A 94 27.02 5.35 5.43
C ASN A 94 26.20 5.36 4.15
N VAL A 95 25.90 4.18 3.58
CA VAL A 95 25.06 4.04 2.38
C VAL A 95 23.62 4.44 2.70
N ILE A 96 23.10 4.05 3.86
CA ILE A 96 21.76 4.44 4.32
C ILE A 96 21.68 5.95 4.54
N ILE A 97 22.68 6.56 5.19
CA ILE A 97 22.74 8.02 5.40
C ILE A 97 22.79 8.75 4.05
N ALA A 98 23.70 8.36 3.15
CA ALA A 98 23.81 8.97 1.83
C ALA A 98 22.50 8.88 1.04
N TYR A 99 21.81 7.74 1.13
CA TYR A 99 20.50 7.55 0.52
C TYR A 99 19.44 8.52 1.08
N TRP A 100 19.31 8.63 2.41
CA TRP A 100 18.35 9.55 3.03
C TRP A 100 18.66 11.02 2.75
N SER A 101 19.94 11.40 2.73
CA SER A 101 20.35 12.75 2.32
C SER A 101 19.94 13.05 0.88
N GLY A 102 20.17 12.12 -0.06
CA GLY A 102 19.73 12.26 -1.45
C GLY A 102 18.20 12.34 -1.58
N MET A 103 17.46 11.51 -0.83
CA MET A 103 16.00 11.56 -0.77
C MET A 103 15.48 12.93 -0.32
N LEU A 104 16.07 13.49 0.75
CA LEU A 104 15.67 14.80 1.26
C LEU A 104 15.90 15.89 0.21
N VAL A 105 17.03 15.84 -0.50
CA VAL A 105 17.32 16.77 -1.60
C VAL A 105 16.26 16.64 -2.70
N ILE A 106 15.92 15.42 -3.13
CA ILE A 106 14.88 15.21 -4.15
C ILE A 106 13.52 15.77 -3.71
N LEU A 107 13.10 15.50 -2.47
CA LEU A 107 11.83 16.02 -1.93
C LEU A 107 11.82 17.54 -1.84
N LEU A 108 12.93 18.15 -1.42
CA LEU A 108 13.07 19.61 -1.35
C LEU A 108 13.02 20.25 -2.74
N LEU A 109 13.74 19.68 -3.71
CA LEU A 109 13.75 20.18 -5.09
C LEU A 109 12.40 19.99 -5.78
N TRP A 110 11.74 18.85 -5.56
CA TRP A 110 10.36 18.62 -6.03
C TRP A 110 9.39 19.62 -5.41
N SER A 111 9.49 19.88 -4.11
CA SER A 111 8.63 20.85 -3.42
C SER A 111 8.88 22.27 -3.93
N ALA A 112 10.14 22.69 -4.02
CA ALA A 112 10.51 24.03 -4.47
C ALA A 112 10.08 24.32 -5.91
N SER A 113 10.17 23.31 -6.79
CA SER A 113 9.69 23.42 -8.17
C SER A 113 8.16 23.46 -8.24
N THR A 114 7.47 22.60 -7.50
CA THR A 114 6.00 22.52 -7.51
C THR A 114 5.33 23.76 -6.92
N PHE A 115 5.92 24.36 -5.88
CA PHE A 115 5.44 25.60 -5.28
C PHE A 115 6.03 26.87 -5.92
N ASN A 116 6.74 26.74 -7.04
CA ASN A 116 7.36 27.82 -7.80
C ASN A 116 8.11 28.85 -6.93
N TRP A 117 9.06 28.38 -6.12
CA TRP A 117 9.83 29.25 -5.23
C TRP A 117 10.64 30.30 -6.04
N PRO A 118 10.45 31.61 -5.79
CA PRO A 118 10.98 32.67 -6.67
C PRO A 118 12.50 32.61 -6.89
N LEU A 119 13.25 32.23 -5.85
CA LEU A 119 14.71 32.16 -5.89
C LEU A 119 15.23 31.10 -6.88
N LEU A 120 14.45 30.03 -7.07
CA LEU A 120 14.86 28.89 -7.88
C LEU A 120 14.11 28.81 -9.22
N ALA A 121 12.96 29.48 -9.35
CA ALA A 121 12.14 29.49 -10.56
C ALA A 121 12.93 29.80 -11.86
N GLN A 122 13.93 30.69 -11.77
CA GLN A 122 14.80 31.05 -12.90
C GLN A 122 15.69 29.88 -13.36
N TRP A 123 16.11 29.01 -12.44
CA TRP A 123 17.04 27.91 -12.70
C TRP A 123 16.41 26.77 -13.50
N TRP A 124 15.09 26.67 -13.49
CA TRP A 124 14.33 25.67 -14.23
C TRP A 124 13.51 26.26 -15.39
N SER A 125 13.78 27.51 -15.76
CA SER A 125 13.20 28.09 -16.98
C SER A 125 13.67 27.28 -18.20
N GLY A 126 12.75 26.54 -18.83
CA GLY A 126 13.03 25.74 -20.02
C GLY A 126 12.79 24.23 -19.88
N PHE A 127 12.43 23.71 -18.71
CA PHE A 127 11.98 22.32 -18.56
C PHE A 127 11.02 22.12 -17.38
N ASP A 128 10.28 21.02 -17.37
CA ASP A 128 9.38 20.66 -16.26
C ASP A 128 10.18 20.04 -15.10
N ALA A 129 10.62 20.89 -14.17
CA ALA A 129 11.37 20.48 -13.00
C ALA A 129 10.57 19.57 -12.05
N ALA A 130 9.26 19.82 -11.88
CA ALA A 130 8.41 19.03 -11.00
C ALA A 130 8.29 17.58 -11.51
N LEU A 131 8.07 17.42 -12.82
CA LEU A 131 8.07 16.11 -13.47
C LEU A 131 9.44 15.44 -13.38
N THR A 132 10.52 16.19 -13.63
CA THR A 132 11.89 15.65 -13.57
C THR A 132 12.24 15.11 -12.19
N PHE A 133 11.95 15.87 -11.12
CA PHE A 133 12.22 15.42 -9.76
C PHE A 133 11.27 14.29 -9.32
N SER A 134 10.03 14.25 -9.82
CA SER A 134 9.14 13.09 -9.63
C SER A 134 9.73 11.83 -10.26
N ILE A 135 10.22 11.91 -11.50
CA ILE A 135 10.87 10.79 -12.20
C ILE A 135 12.11 10.33 -11.43
N LEU A 136 12.98 11.26 -11.01
CA LEU A 136 14.18 10.93 -10.24
C LEU A 136 13.84 10.28 -8.89
N GLY A 137 12.82 10.78 -8.19
CA GLY A 137 12.40 10.20 -6.92
C GLY A 137 11.71 8.84 -7.04
N TRP A 138 11.25 8.45 -8.23
CA TRP A 138 10.81 7.09 -8.51
C TRP A 138 11.95 6.18 -8.99
N LEU A 139 12.75 6.63 -9.95
CA LEU A 139 13.85 5.85 -10.53
C LEU A 139 14.97 5.59 -9.51
N GLY A 140 15.35 6.60 -8.71
CA GLY A 140 16.43 6.49 -7.73
C GLY A 140 16.25 5.31 -6.76
N PRO A 141 15.11 5.22 -6.04
CA PRO A 141 14.79 4.06 -5.20
C PRO A 141 14.77 2.75 -5.96
N ILE A 142 14.14 2.70 -7.13
CA ILE A 142 14.04 1.47 -7.95
C ILE A 142 15.42 0.94 -8.29
N LEU A 143 16.29 1.79 -8.85
CA LEU A 143 17.66 1.42 -9.23
C LEU A 143 18.47 0.99 -8.01
N THR A 144 18.32 1.70 -6.89
CA THR A 144 18.98 1.36 -5.63
C THR A 144 18.55 -0.03 -5.15
N VAL A 145 17.25 -0.34 -5.19
CA VAL A 145 16.69 -1.64 -4.78
C VAL A 145 17.18 -2.76 -5.68
N PHE A 146 17.11 -2.60 -7.01
CA PHE A 146 17.58 -3.64 -7.93
C PHE A 146 19.09 -3.86 -7.85
N ALA A 147 19.90 -2.80 -7.77
CA ALA A 147 21.35 -2.91 -7.61
C ALA A 147 21.70 -3.67 -6.32
N THR A 148 21.03 -3.33 -5.22
CA THR A 148 21.28 -3.98 -3.93
C THR A 148 20.79 -5.42 -3.89
N LEU A 149 19.59 -5.73 -4.42
CA LEU A 149 19.09 -7.10 -4.55
C LEU A 149 20.04 -7.97 -5.38
N THR A 150 20.49 -7.48 -6.53
CA THR A 150 21.40 -8.22 -7.42
C THR A 150 22.72 -8.53 -6.71
N SER A 151 23.23 -7.57 -5.92
CA SER A 151 24.44 -7.78 -5.12
C SER A 151 24.27 -8.84 -4.02
N GLU A 152 23.08 -8.93 -3.42
CA GLU A 152 22.79 -9.87 -2.32
C GLU A 152 22.46 -11.28 -2.83
N PHE A 153 21.77 -11.39 -3.96
CA PHE A 153 21.48 -12.69 -4.60
C PHE A 153 22.74 -13.50 -4.88
N LYS A 154 23.83 -12.84 -5.31
CA LYS A 154 25.11 -13.48 -5.60
C LYS A 154 25.83 -14.02 -4.36
N LYS A 155 25.57 -13.45 -3.18
CA LYS A 155 26.30 -13.76 -1.94
C LYS A 155 25.63 -14.84 -1.08
N GLN A 156 24.34 -15.11 -1.30
CA GLN A 156 23.54 -15.92 -0.37
C GLN A 156 23.51 -17.42 -0.76
N GLN A 157 23.92 -18.28 0.17
CA GLN A 157 23.89 -19.74 0.01
C GLN A 157 22.63 -20.41 0.57
N SER A 158 21.96 -19.79 1.57
CA SER A 158 20.76 -20.39 2.20
C SER A 158 19.50 -20.27 1.33
N ALA A 159 18.78 -21.37 1.14
CA ALA A 159 17.51 -21.43 0.40
C ALA A 159 16.42 -20.51 0.99
N LYS A 160 16.33 -20.42 2.33
CA LYS A 160 15.35 -19.55 3.01
C LYS A 160 15.61 -18.07 2.71
N HIS A 161 16.88 -17.67 2.65
CA HIS A 161 17.24 -16.29 2.33
C HIS A 161 16.98 -15.97 0.86
N ARG A 162 17.26 -16.90 -0.06
CA ARG A 162 16.94 -16.75 -1.48
C ARG A 162 15.44 -16.58 -1.74
N ASN A 163 14.58 -17.34 -1.06
CA ASN A 163 13.13 -17.18 -1.21
C ASN A 163 12.66 -15.81 -0.74
N ARG A 164 13.22 -15.26 0.36
CA ARG A 164 12.92 -13.89 0.81
C ARG A 164 13.33 -12.84 -0.22
N LEU A 165 14.51 -12.98 -0.81
CA LEU A 165 14.97 -12.08 -1.88
C LEU A 165 14.11 -12.19 -3.14
N ARG A 166 13.55 -13.37 -3.46
CA ARG A 166 12.61 -13.54 -4.58
C ARG A 166 11.31 -12.79 -4.33
N TYR A 167 10.72 -12.90 -3.15
CA TYR A 167 9.52 -12.12 -2.81
C TYR A 167 9.82 -10.61 -2.81
N TRP A 168 10.99 -10.20 -2.32
CA TRP A 168 11.40 -8.80 -2.38
C TRP A 168 11.60 -8.31 -3.82
N LEU A 169 12.15 -9.16 -4.69
CA LEU A 169 12.29 -8.86 -6.12
C LEU A 169 10.92 -8.68 -6.78
N ILE A 170 9.96 -9.57 -6.50
CA ILE A 170 8.59 -9.43 -7.01
C ILE A 170 7.97 -8.11 -6.51
N ALA A 171 8.16 -7.75 -5.23
CA ALA A 171 7.67 -6.48 -4.69
C ALA A 171 8.30 -5.28 -5.41
N ALA A 172 9.62 -5.32 -5.64
CA ALA A 172 10.33 -4.28 -6.37
C ALA A 172 9.85 -4.18 -7.82
N THR A 173 9.62 -5.30 -8.51
CA THR A 173 9.07 -5.33 -9.87
C THR A 173 7.66 -4.76 -9.94
N LEU A 174 6.78 -5.11 -9.01
CA LEU A 174 5.42 -4.56 -8.95
C LEU A 174 5.43 -3.04 -8.74
N LEU A 175 6.21 -2.56 -7.77
CA LEU A 175 6.35 -1.13 -7.52
C LEU A 175 6.98 -0.40 -8.71
N SER A 176 7.94 -1.02 -9.39
CA SER A 176 8.56 -0.44 -10.60
C SER A 176 7.60 -0.40 -11.79
N ALA A 177 6.80 -1.45 -11.97
CA ALA A 177 5.76 -1.48 -12.98
C ALA A 177 4.71 -0.39 -12.73
N SER A 178 4.34 -0.14 -11.47
CA SER A 178 3.49 1.00 -11.13
C SER A 178 4.11 2.34 -11.50
N GLY A 179 5.42 2.50 -11.33
CA GLY A 179 6.13 3.70 -11.73
C GLY A 179 6.13 3.90 -13.24
N LEU A 180 6.39 2.82 -14.00
CA LEU A 180 6.30 2.86 -15.46
C LEU A 180 4.91 3.25 -15.94
N ILE A 181 3.86 2.66 -15.36
CA ILE A 181 2.47 3.02 -15.66
C ILE A 181 2.25 4.52 -15.40
N ARG A 182 2.68 5.03 -14.23
CA ARG A 182 2.52 6.43 -13.83
C ARG A 182 3.10 7.42 -14.85
N PHE A 183 4.27 7.13 -15.40
CA PHE A 183 4.97 8.06 -16.30
C PHE A 183 4.66 7.83 -17.78
N ILE A 184 4.27 6.62 -18.20
CA ILE A 184 3.91 6.32 -19.60
C ILE A 184 2.43 6.64 -19.86
N ASN A 185 1.55 6.32 -18.92
CA ASN A 185 0.11 6.52 -19.06
C ASN A 185 -0.52 6.94 -17.72
N PRO A 186 -0.43 8.23 -17.35
CA PRO A 186 -0.89 8.73 -16.05
C PRO A 186 -2.40 8.56 -15.85
N ASP A 187 -3.20 8.57 -16.91
CA ASP A 187 -4.66 8.48 -16.84
C ASP A 187 -5.15 7.14 -16.28
N VAL A 188 -4.42 6.05 -16.56
CA VAL A 188 -4.75 4.70 -16.09
C VAL A 188 -4.05 4.34 -14.78
N PHE A 189 -3.21 5.23 -14.22
CA PHE A 189 -2.40 4.94 -13.03
C PHE A 189 -3.25 4.49 -11.83
N TYR A 190 -4.35 5.18 -11.55
CA TYR A 190 -5.20 4.81 -10.41
C TYR A 190 -5.94 3.48 -10.59
N TRP A 191 -6.15 3.06 -11.83
CA TRP A 191 -6.82 1.80 -12.16
C TRP A 191 -5.87 0.60 -12.17
N THR A 192 -4.60 0.82 -12.51
CA THR A 192 -3.63 -0.25 -12.80
C THR A 192 -2.34 -0.16 -11.98
N GLY A 193 -1.81 1.04 -11.79
CA GLY A 193 -0.63 1.29 -10.95
C GLY A 193 -0.94 1.17 -9.46
N LEU A 194 -2.05 1.73 -8.99
CA LEU A 194 -2.43 1.70 -7.57
C LEU A 194 -2.57 0.26 -7.01
N PRO A 195 -3.21 -0.70 -7.73
CA PRO A 195 -3.20 -2.11 -7.32
C PRO A 195 -1.80 -2.72 -7.26
N PHE A 196 -0.89 -2.36 -8.17
CA PHE A 196 0.49 -2.85 -8.15
C PHE A 196 1.26 -2.31 -6.95
N ILE A 197 1.03 -1.04 -6.58
CA ILE A 197 1.55 -0.47 -5.34
C ILE A 197 1.04 -1.25 -4.13
N ALA A 198 -0.27 -1.51 -4.06
CA ALA A 198 -0.87 -2.24 -2.95
C ALA A 198 -0.29 -3.65 -2.81
N ALA A 199 -0.22 -4.40 -3.92
CA ALA A 199 0.32 -5.75 -3.96
C ALA A 199 1.82 -5.77 -3.59
N GLY A 200 2.61 -4.85 -4.15
CA GLY A 200 4.03 -4.71 -3.82
C GLY A 200 4.25 -4.34 -2.35
N ALA A 201 3.41 -3.44 -1.80
CA ALA A 201 3.47 -3.03 -0.40
C ALA A 201 3.13 -4.17 0.57
N LEU A 202 2.06 -4.92 0.30
CA LEU A 202 1.67 -6.09 1.09
C LEU A 202 2.77 -7.16 1.06
N LEU A 203 3.38 -7.40 -0.11
CA LEU A 203 4.46 -8.38 -0.23
C LEU A 203 5.73 -7.94 0.49
N ALA A 204 6.14 -6.67 0.37
CA ALA A 204 7.25 -6.12 1.13
C ALA A 204 6.98 -6.20 2.64
N GLY A 205 5.77 -5.82 3.06
CA GLY A 205 5.30 -5.94 4.44
C GLY A 205 5.38 -7.36 4.97
N TYR A 206 4.84 -8.33 4.22
CA TYR A 206 4.92 -9.74 4.55
C TYR A 206 6.36 -10.20 4.76
N VAL A 207 7.30 -9.81 3.87
CA VAL A 207 8.70 -10.22 4.00
C VAL A 207 9.38 -9.58 5.22
N VAL A 208 9.17 -8.28 5.49
CA VAL A 208 9.75 -7.61 6.67
C VAL A 208 9.22 -8.22 7.97
N LEU A 209 7.90 -8.42 8.03
CA LEU A 209 7.20 -8.91 9.22
C LEU A 209 7.52 -10.38 9.48
N SER A 210 7.52 -11.24 8.45
CA SER A 210 7.90 -12.66 8.56
C SER A 210 9.40 -12.89 8.80
N TYR A 211 10.27 -11.95 8.44
CA TYR A 211 11.71 -12.10 8.64
C TYR A 211 12.07 -12.20 10.13
N HIS A 212 11.38 -11.42 10.97
CA HIS A 212 11.85 -11.11 12.32
C HIS A 212 11.18 -11.92 13.45
N THR A 213 10.16 -12.76 13.21
CA THR A 213 9.78 -13.83 14.15
C THR A 213 9.10 -15.04 13.46
N PRO A 214 9.33 -16.29 13.94
CA PRO A 214 8.57 -17.49 13.52
C PRO A 214 7.08 -17.42 13.91
N ASP A 215 6.76 -16.85 15.07
CA ASP A 215 5.39 -16.79 15.60
C ASP A 215 4.45 -15.91 14.76
N LEU A 216 5.01 -15.04 13.92
CA LEU A 216 4.23 -14.20 13.02
C LEU A 216 3.97 -14.86 11.67
N ASN A 217 4.66 -15.94 11.29
CA ASN A 217 4.15 -16.78 10.21
C ASN A 217 2.82 -17.42 10.63
N LEU A 218 2.70 -17.79 11.91
CA LEU A 218 1.43 -18.23 12.49
C LEU A 218 0.45 -17.06 12.60
N PHE A 219 0.84 -15.91 13.18
CA PHE A 219 -0.11 -14.79 13.34
C PHE A 219 -0.51 -14.11 12.03
N VAL A 220 0.42 -13.79 11.11
CA VAL A 220 0.10 -13.24 9.77
C VAL A 220 -0.52 -14.32 8.89
N GLY A 221 -0.11 -15.58 8.97
CA GLY A 221 -0.79 -16.67 8.29
C GLY A 221 -2.24 -16.82 8.77
N TRP A 222 -2.48 -16.69 10.08
CA TRP A 222 -3.79 -16.79 10.70
C TRP A 222 -4.64 -15.53 10.48
N VAL A 223 -4.05 -14.34 10.52
CA VAL A 223 -4.72 -13.07 10.18
C VAL A 223 -5.02 -12.99 8.68
N LEU A 224 -4.14 -13.43 7.79
CA LEU A 224 -4.40 -13.52 6.34
C LEU A 224 -5.41 -14.63 6.02
N TYR A 225 -5.35 -15.77 6.72
CA TYR A 225 -6.37 -16.82 6.61
C TYR A 225 -7.73 -16.27 7.04
N ASN A 226 -7.80 -15.56 8.18
CA ASN A 226 -9.05 -15.02 8.70
C ASN A 226 -9.54 -13.79 7.92
N LEU A 227 -8.66 -12.92 7.41
CA LEU A 227 -9.04 -11.84 6.50
C LEU A 227 -9.43 -12.38 5.13
N GLY A 228 -8.77 -13.43 4.65
CA GLY A 228 -9.16 -14.17 3.46
C GLY A 228 -10.51 -14.83 3.64
N LEU A 229 -10.77 -15.44 4.80
CA LEU A 229 -12.05 -16.04 5.18
C LEU A 229 -13.13 -14.96 5.30
N THR A 230 -12.87 -13.87 6.02
CA THR A 230 -13.81 -12.76 6.20
C THR A 230 -14.06 -12.05 4.87
N GLY A 231 -13.04 -11.88 4.04
CA GLY A 231 -13.12 -11.33 2.70
C GLY A 231 -13.87 -12.25 1.74
N ALA A 232 -13.69 -13.57 1.83
CA ALA A 232 -14.46 -14.55 1.06
C ALA A 232 -15.92 -14.59 1.51
N ILE A 233 -16.20 -14.51 2.82
CA ILE A 233 -17.54 -14.40 3.38
C ILE A 233 -18.19 -13.08 2.93
N ALA A 234 -17.47 -11.96 2.99
CA ALA A 234 -17.96 -10.67 2.52
C ALA A 234 -18.19 -10.67 1.01
N ALA A 235 -17.29 -11.25 0.21
CA ALA A 235 -17.46 -11.40 -1.24
C ALA A 235 -18.66 -12.28 -1.57
N PHE A 236 -18.84 -13.41 -0.88
CA PHE A 236 -20.02 -14.26 -0.98
C PHE A 236 -21.28 -13.50 -0.59
N PHE A 237 -21.23 -12.68 0.45
CA PHE A 237 -22.35 -11.85 0.90
C PHE A 237 -22.71 -10.79 -0.15
N TYR A 238 -21.74 -10.02 -0.65
CA TYR A 238 -21.96 -9.01 -1.68
C TYR A 238 -22.41 -9.64 -3.00
N PHE A 239 -21.86 -10.79 -3.38
CA PHE A 239 -22.30 -11.55 -4.55
C PHE A 239 -23.76 -12.02 -4.39
N SER A 240 -24.12 -12.55 -3.23
CA SER A 240 -25.48 -13.01 -2.94
C SER A 240 -26.47 -11.85 -2.83
N LEU A 241 -26.04 -10.70 -2.32
CA LEU A 241 -26.83 -9.47 -2.29
C LEU A 241 -27.06 -8.93 -3.71
N ALA A 242 -26.02 -8.91 -4.55
CA ALA A 242 -26.14 -8.56 -5.96
C ALA A 242 -27.07 -9.54 -6.70
N LEU A 243 -26.97 -10.85 -6.44
CA LEU A 243 -27.86 -11.87 -6.99
C LEU A 243 -29.31 -11.65 -6.53
N THR A 244 -29.53 -11.29 -5.26
CA THR A 244 -30.85 -10.98 -4.71
C THR A 244 -31.45 -9.74 -5.36
N VAL A 245 -30.66 -8.71 -5.63
CA VAL A 245 -31.08 -7.52 -6.39
C VAL A 245 -31.43 -7.87 -7.84
N ILE A 246 -30.69 -8.78 -8.47
CA ILE A 246 -30.96 -9.24 -9.84
C ILE A 246 -32.23 -10.11 -9.89
N ILE A 247 -32.41 -11.02 -8.94
CA ILE A 247 -33.58 -11.90 -8.83
C ILE A 247 -34.83 -11.10 -8.47
N SER A 248 -34.75 -10.16 -7.52
CA SER A 248 -35.89 -9.31 -7.10
C SER A 248 -36.41 -8.37 -8.19
N ARG A 249 -35.62 -8.08 -9.23
CA ARG A 249 -36.11 -7.37 -10.41
C ARG A 249 -37.08 -8.21 -11.26
N ASN A 250 -37.04 -9.55 -11.16
CA ASN A 250 -37.77 -10.47 -12.02
C ASN A 250 -38.56 -11.57 -11.28
N ALA A 251 -38.57 -11.59 -9.95
CA ALA A 251 -39.18 -12.65 -9.14
C ALA A 251 -40.23 -12.12 -8.15
N PRO A 252 -41.24 -12.93 -7.79
CA PRO A 252 -42.28 -12.53 -6.84
C PRO A 252 -41.72 -12.28 -5.43
N ASN A 253 -42.30 -11.31 -4.72
CA ASN A 253 -41.87 -10.81 -3.40
C ASN A 253 -41.56 -11.91 -2.36
N LEU A 254 -42.24 -13.06 -2.43
CA LEU A 254 -42.03 -14.20 -1.54
C LEU A 254 -40.63 -14.80 -1.68
N VAL A 255 -40.07 -14.84 -2.89
CA VAL A 255 -38.73 -15.39 -3.18
C VAL A 255 -37.65 -14.46 -2.64
N THR A 256 -37.83 -13.14 -2.80
CA THR A 256 -36.93 -12.13 -2.22
C THR A 256 -36.96 -12.14 -0.69
N PHE A 257 -38.14 -12.32 -0.10
CA PHE A 257 -38.31 -12.46 1.35
C PHE A 257 -37.63 -13.72 1.90
N LEU A 258 -37.84 -14.88 1.29
CA LEU A 258 -37.17 -16.13 1.67
C LEU A 258 -35.64 -16.03 1.54
N TRP A 259 -35.13 -15.40 0.48
CA TRP A 259 -33.70 -15.17 0.34
C TRP A 259 -33.15 -14.22 1.43
N SER A 260 -33.87 -13.15 1.77
CA SER A 260 -33.45 -12.24 2.84
C SER A 260 -33.38 -12.93 4.22
N ILE A 261 -34.28 -13.90 4.48
CA ILE A 261 -34.27 -14.72 5.70
C ILE A 261 -33.06 -15.65 5.72
N ILE A 262 -32.76 -16.36 4.62
CA ILE A 262 -31.60 -17.25 4.55
C ILE A 262 -30.30 -16.43 4.74
N MET A 263 -30.23 -15.23 4.18
CA MET A 263 -29.09 -14.33 4.35
C MET A 263 -28.96 -13.83 5.80
N ALA A 264 -30.07 -13.49 6.46
CA ALA A 264 -30.08 -13.11 7.87
C ALA A 264 -29.62 -14.25 8.78
N ILE A 265 -30.02 -15.49 8.48
CA ILE A 265 -29.58 -16.70 9.21
C ILE A 265 -28.07 -16.93 9.01
N LEU A 266 -27.55 -16.79 7.78
CA LEU A 266 -26.12 -16.92 7.50
C LEU A 266 -25.27 -15.83 8.19
N LEU A 267 -25.79 -14.60 8.27
CA LEU A 267 -25.19 -13.51 9.05
C LEU A 267 -25.19 -13.83 10.54
N ALA A 268 -26.32 -14.30 11.07
CA ALA A 268 -26.45 -14.67 12.48
C ALA A 268 -25.54 -15.86 12.87
N LEU A 269 -25.23 -16.76 11.93
CA LEU A 269 -24.31 -17.88 12.15
C LEU A 269 -22.83 -17.47 12.12
N THR A 270 -22.48 -16.40 11.40
CA THR A 270 -21.10 -15.92 11.28
C THR A 270 -20.73 -14.84 12.31
N MET A 271 -21.71 -14.11 12.84
CA MET A 271 -21.50 -13.08 13.86
C MET A 271 -20.90 -13.56 15.20
N PRO A 272 -21.26 -14.73 15.75
CA PRO A 272 -20.68 -15.22 17.00
C PRO A 272 -19.18 -15.48 16.89
N VAL A 273 -18.71 -15.92 15.71
CA VAL A 273 -17.30 -16.18 15.43
C VAL A 273 -16.51 -14.86 15.40
N THR A 274 -17.07 -13.80 14.79
CA THR A 274 -16.43 -12.46 14.77
C THR A 274 -16.51 -11.75 16.12
N GLN A 275 -17.54 -12.03 16.93
CA GLN A 275 -17.69 -11.45 18.28
C GLN A 275 -16.79 -12.13 19.32
N GLN A 276 -16.64 -13.45 19.26
CA GLN A 276 -15.63 -14.18 20.05
C GLN A 276 -14.21 -13.71 19.71
N PHE A 277 -13.95 -13.40 18.44
CA PHE A 277 -12.69 -12.80 17.98
C PHE A 277 -12.45 -11.42 18.61
N LEU A 278 -13.43 -10.51 18.61
CA LEU A 278 -13.30 -9.19 19.22
C LEU A 278 -13.00 -9.28 20.73
N ASN A 279 -13.68 -10.20 21.42
CA ASN A 279 -13.50 -10.42 22.86
C ASN A 279 -12.13 -11.01 23.19
N GLN A 280 -11.61 -11.93 22.39
CA GLN A 280 -10.26 -12.49 22.61
C GLN A 280 -9.16 -11.47 22.35
N LEU A 281 -9.37 -10.53 21.42
CA LEU A 281 -8.42 -9.48 21.10
C LEU A 281 -8.39 -8.40 22.19
N LEU A 282 -9.56 -8.01 22.71
CA LEU A 282 -9.69 -7.09 23.83
C LEU A 282 -9.12 -7.66 25.13
N ASN A 283 -9.29 -8.96 25.38
CA ASN A 283 -8.81 -9.60 26.61
C ASN A 283 -7.29 -9.90 26.63
N ARG A 284 -6.57 -9.67 25.52
CA ARG A 284 -5.12 -9.91 25.41
C ARG A 284 -4.29 -8.62 25.36
N VAL A 285 -4.93 -7.45 25.35
CA VAL A 285 -4.32 -6.12 25.45
C VAL A 285 -4.36 -5.68 26.90
#